data_AF-A0A7C4Y2L2-F1
#
_entry.id   AF-A0A7C4Y2L2-F1
#
_cell.length_a   1.000
_cell.length_b   1.000
_cell.length_c   1.000
_cell.angle_alpha   90.00
_cell.angle_beta   90.00
_cell.angle_gamma   90.00
#
_symmetry.space_group_name_H-M   'P 1'
#
loop_
_entity.id
_entity.type
_entity.pdbx_description
1 polymer ?
#
loop_
_entity_poly.entity_id
_entity_poly.type
_entity_poly.pdbx_seq_one_letter_code
_entity_poly.pdbx_strand_id
1 'polypeptide(L)'
;MKKCTSTDLNRRLASVKVKVNFLAVLRGLAKTSSVEVEVRQGLSIRDVIYLACKDNEILFKRVFESSGEKIRSDIIVLVDGVDVNLMGGLYSSADNINEITLIPSVHGGSTTSATADKAKKLLTLMMSEKGGEMDLRVLHIRLKEELPSREVIRLLERTFEGTDVVWAASRPGLALSPLHVFFVFYHTIKAFALGKNISNKFNIEFLLRLACENQIVHALEIAGMGDRAREFYLYILSLSRGTSDERLKLLFSTPFIKEVEQLDFSRPCEARPLLKILRISDEELRTTSYKSSALSPELKSVLTRTSLLNT
;
A
#
# COMPACT_ATOMS: atom_id res chain seq x y z
N MET A 1 -37.59 16.78 57.05
CA MET A 1 -36.57 17.01 56.00
C MET A 1 -35.44 16.00 56.20
N LYS A 2 -35.48 14.85 55.50
CA LYS A 2 -34.39 13.86 55.52
C LYS A 2 -33.29 14.36 54.59
N LYS A 3 -32.10 14.60 55.16
CA LYS A 3 -30.89 14.99 54.42
C LYS A 3 -30.51 13.84 53.49
N CYS A 4 -30.58 14.11 52.19
CA CYS A 4 -29.94 13.28 51.17
C CYS A 4 -28.43 13.46 51.35
N THR A 5 -27.77 12.49 51.98
CA THR A 5 -26.32 12.48 52.16
C THR A 5 -25.66 12.12 50.84
N SER A 6 -24.64 12.89 50.45
CA SER A 6 -23.86 12.76 49.20
C SER A 6 -23.12 11.42 49.00
N THR A 7 -23.28 10.48 49.93
CA THR A 7 -22.68 9.16 49.91
C THR A 7 -23.38 8.16 48.97
N ASP A 8 -24.58 8.48 48.46
CA ASP A 8 -25.30 7.62 47.49
C ASP A 8 -25.01 7.94 46.01
N LEU A 9 -24.24 8.99 45.70
CA LEU A 9 -23.78 9.28 44.34
C LEU A 9 -22.52 8.49 43.92
N ASN A 10 -21.83 7.85 44.87
CA ASN A 10 -20.61 7.08 44.64
C ASN A 10 -20.85 5.57 44.48
N ARG A 11 -22.11 5.11 44.45
CA ARG A 11 -22.46 3.71 44.20
C ARG A 11 -23.11 3.59 42.82
N ARG A 12 -22.34 3.00 41.87
CA ARG A 12 -22.75 2.49 40.55
C ARG A 12 -22.41 3.34 39.30
N LEU A 13 -21.21 3.91 39.22
CA LEU A 13 -20.51 3.80 37.92
C LEU A 13 -19.96 2.38 37.87
N ALA A 14 -20.78 1.43 37.42
CA ALA A 14 -20.34 0.06 37.24
C ALA A 14 -19.15 0.09 36.26
N SER A 15 -17.95 -0.19 36.76
CA SER A 15 -16.80 -0.38 35.90
C SER A 15 -16.99 -1.70 35.16
N VAL A 16 -16.91 -1.63 33.84
CA VAL A 16 -16.97 -2.81 32.99
C VAL A 16 -15.55 -3.19 32.63
N LYS A 17 -15.25 -4.49 32.65
CA LYS A 17 -13.97 -4.99 32.16
C LYS A 17 -14.09 -5.28 30.68
N VAL A 18 -13.25 -4.62 29.88
CA VAL A 18 -13.14 -4.88 28.44
C VAL A 18 -11.84 -5.64 28.20
N LYS A 19 -11.93 -6.73 27.45
CA LYS A 19 -10.76 -7.53 27.07
C LYS A 19 -10.16 -7.00 25.78
N VAL A 20 -8.87 -6.64 25.80
CA VAL A 20 -8.13 -6.20 24.61
C VAL A 20 -7.20 -7.32 24.15
N ASN A 21 -7.43 -7.90 22.99
CA ASN A 21 -6.61 -8.96 22.42
C ASN A 21 -5.55 -8.43 21.47
N PHE A 22 -4.38 -9.05 21.52
CA PHE A 22 -3.25 -8.77 20.66
C PHE A 22 -2.97 -9.96 19.74
N LEU A 23 -2.98 -9.70 18.42
CA LEU A 23 -2.64 -10.70 17.42
C LEU A 23 -1.25 -10.48 16.81
N ALA A 24 -0.70 -11.54 16.22
CA ALA A 24 0.57 -11.55 15.49
C ALA A 24 1.72 -10.83 16.24
N VAL A 25 2.39 -9.87 15.61
CA VAL A 25 3.54 -9.16 16.22
C VAL A 25 3.15 -8.44 17.51
N LEU A 26 1.91 -7.93 17.63
CA LEU A 26 1.47 -7.24 18.84
C LEU A 26 1.46 -8.18 20.05
N ARG A 27 1.12 -9.47 19.85
CA ARG A 27 1.18 -10.49 20.92
C ARG A 27 2.60 -10.63 21.47
N GLY A 28 3.59 -10.67 20.57
CA GLY A 28 5.00 -10.77 20.96
C GLY A 28 5.47 -9.54 21.74
N LEU A 29 5.06 -8.34 21.31
CA LEU A 29 5.41 -7.09 21.99
C LEU A 29 4.69 -6.94 23.34
N ALA A 30 3.44 -7.38 23.41
CA ALA A 30 2.64 -7.36 24.64
C ALA A 30 3.08 -8.42 25.65
N LYS A 31 3.80 -9.47 25.23
CA LYS A 31 4.14 -10.67 26.02
C LYS A 31 2.92 -11.43 26.56
N THR A 32 1.72 -11.13 26.06
CA THR A 32 0.44 -11.75 26.41
C THR A 32 -0.48 -11.73 25.18
N SER A 33 -1.45 -12.63 25.13
CA SER A 33 -2.50 -12.63 24.11
C SER A 33 -3.59 -11.59 24.37
N SER A 34 -3.76 -11.13 25.62
CA SER A 34 -4.77 -10.12 25.97
C SER A 34 -4.48 -9.41 27.29
N VAL A 35 -5.10 -8.25 27.47
CA VAL A 35 -5.15 -7.48 28.73
C VAL A 35 -6.61 -7.12 29.04
N GLU A 36 -7.03 -7.22 30.29
CA GLU A 36 -8.32 -6.67 30.73
C GLU A 36 -8.14 -5.23 31.19
N VAL A 37 -8.96 -4.33 30.66
CA VAL A 37 -8.98 -2.91 31.01
C VAL A 37 -10.27 -2.61 31.75
N GLU A 38 -10.15 -1.91 32.87
CA GLU A 38 -11.31 -1.39 33.60
C GLU A 38 -11.79 -0.10 32.96
N VAL A 39 -13.01 -0.11 32.43
CA VAL A 39 -13.60 0.97 31.65
C VAL A 39 -14.70 1.64 32.46
N ARG A 40 -14.62 2.96 32.57
CA ARG A 40 -15.67 3.81 33.15
C ARG A 40 -16.59 4.29 32.02
N GLN A 41 -17.85 4.58 32.35
CA GLN A 41 -18.80 5.14 31.39
C GLN A 41 -18.24 6.38 30.68
N GLY A 42 -18.48 6.46 29.38
CA GLY A 42 -18.10 7.60 28.54
C GLY A 42 -16.65 7.60 28.04
N LEU A 43 -15.87 6.54 28.31
CA LEU A 43 -14.59 6.36 27.62
C LEU A 43 -14.81 5.96 26.17
N SER A 44 -13.94 6.43 25.28
CA SER A 44 -13.95 5.99 23.89
C SER A 44 -13.19 4.68 23.70
N ILE A 45 -13.44 3.99 22.59
CA ILE A 45 -12.68 2.79 22.19
C ILE A 45 -11.18 3.06 22.15
N ARG A 46 -10.78 4.24 21.64
CA ARG A 46 -9.39 4.71 21.64
C ARG A 46 -8.80 4.79 23.05
N ASP A 47 -9.56 5.29 24.02
CA ASP A 47 -9.08 5.41 25.41
C ASP A 47 -8.87 4.04 26.05
N VAL A 48 -9.74 3.07 25.75
CA VAL A 48 -9.57 1.67 26.21
C VAL A 48 -8.28 1.08 25.64
N ILE A 49 -8.01 1.28 24.34
CA ILE A 49 -6.78 0.81 23.68
C ILE A 49 -5.55 1.51 24.27
N TYR A 50 -5.64 2.82 24.54
CA TYR A 50 -4.57 3.58 25.19
C TYR A 50 -4.24 2.98 26.56
N LEU A 51 -5.26 2.72 27.39
CA LEU A 51 -5.09 2.10 28.71
C LEU A 51 -4.47 0.70 28.63
N ALA A 52 -4.78 -0.09 27.60
CA ALA A 52 -4.18 -1.41 27.40
C ALA A 52 -2.70 -1.34 27.00
N CYS A 53 -2.22 -0.23 26.43
CA CYS A 53 -0.88 -0.12 25.88
C CYS A 53 0.07 0.78 26.69
N LYS A 54 -0.45 1.72 27.48
CA LYS A 54 0.34 2.81 28.11
C LYS A 54 1.53 2.35 28.97
N ASP A 55 1.42 1.18 29.61
CA ASP A 55 2.44 0.68 30.53
C ASP A 55 3.52 -0.17 29.82
N ASN A 56 3.41 -0.36 28.50
CA ASN A 56 4.39 -1.05 27.66
C ASN A 56 4.84 -0.14 26.52
N GLU A 57 5.96 0.56 26.71
CA GLU A 57 6.46 1.57 25.76
C GLU A 57 6.65 1.03 24.33
N ILE A 58 7.12 -0.22 24.19
CA ILE A 58 7.36 -0.84 22.88
C ILE A 58 6.03 -1.12 22.16
N LEU A 59 5.06 -1.70 22.87
CA LEU A 59 3.72 -1.94 22.35
C LEU A 59 3.02 -0.62 22.03
N PHE A 60 3.12 0.36 22.93
CA PHE A 60 2.55 1.69 22.76
C PHE A 60 3.05 2.35 21.48
N LYS A 61 4.38 2.42 21.28
CA LYS A 61 5.00 2.97 20.07
C LYS A 61 4.61 2.22 18.80
N ARG A 62 4.25 0.94 18.91
CA ARG A 62 3.80 0.13 17.76
C ARG A 62 2.34 0.37 17.41
N VAL A 63 1.48 0.55 18.40
CA VAL A 63 0.03 0.73 18.20
C VAL A 63 -0.31 2.18 17.88
N PHE A 64 0.38 3.15 18.50
CA PHE A 64 0.12 4.58 18.33
C PHE A 64 1.15 5.28 17.44
N GLU A 65 0.75 6.41 16.85
CA GLU A 65 1.64 7.39 16.24
C GLU A 65 2.46 8.13 17.31
N SER A 66 3.53 8.83 16.92
CA SER A 66 4.47 9.49 17.84
C SER A 66 3.83 10.48 18.81
N SER A 67 2.67 11.05 18.47
CA SER A 67 1.91 11.96 19.35
C SER A 67 1.08 11.24 20.41
N GLY A 68 0.87 9.91 20.28
CA GLY A 68 -0.06 9.15 21.12
C GLY A 68 -1.54 9.45 20.86
N GLU A 69 -1.87 10.40 19.97
CA GLU A 69 -3.25 10.79 19.70
C GLU A 69 -3.98 9.78 18.81
N LYS A 70 -3.29 9.25 17.81
CA LYS A 70 -3.86 8.37 16.79
C LYS A 70 -3.29 6.96 16.88
N ILE A 71 -4.16 5.98 16.65
CA ILE A 71 -3.74 4.60 16.38
C ILE A 71 -3.17 4.58 14.96
N ARG A 72 -2.06 3.86 14.75
CA ARG A 72 -1.43 3.75 13.44
C ARG A 72 -2.41 3.11 12.44
N SER A 73 -2.41 3.62 11.22
CA SER A 73 -3.30 3.17 10.15
C SER A 73 -3.12 1.70 9.75
N ASP A 74 -2.01 1.08 10.12
CA ASP A 74 -1.74 -0.33 9.89
C ASP A 74 -2.25 -1.25 11.01
N ILE A 75 -3.01 -0.73 11.97
CA ILE A 75 -3.70 -1.51 13.00
C ILE A 75 -5.20 -1.54 12.68
N ILE A 76 -5.71 -2.73 12.36
CA ILE A 76 -7.15 -2.98 12.29
C ILE A 76 -7.67 -3.18 13.71
N VAL A 77 -8.79 -2.52 14.01
CA VAL A 77 -9.44 -2.57 15.32
C VAL A 77 -10.81 -3.17 15.13
N LEU A 78 -11.04 -4.32 15.77
CA LEU A 78 -12.35 -4.96 15.84
C LEU A 78 -12.93 -4.77 17.24
N VAL A 79 -14.22 -4.46 17.32
CA VAL A 79 -15.02 -4.35 18.54
C VAL A 79 -16.07 -5.45 18.49
N ASP A 80 -16.03 -6.38 19.46
CA ASP A 80 -16.89 -7.57 19.49
C ASP A 80 -16.96 -8.31 18.14
N GLY A 81 -15.81 -8.38 17.44
CA GLY A 81 -15.66 -9.02 16.15
C GLY A 81 -16.04 -8.18 14.92
N VAL A 82 -16.52 -6.95 15.10
CA VAL A 82 -16.93 -6.02 14.03
C VAL A 82 -15.91 -4.92 13.84
N ASP A 83 -15.62 -4.51 12.59
CA ASP A 83 -14.70 -3.40 12.32
C ASP A 83 -15.17 -2.09 12.96
N VAL A 84 -14.27 -1.40 13.67
CA VAL A 84 -14.58 -0.19 14.42
C VAL A 84 -15.14 0.94 13.54
N ASN A 85 -14.79 0.99 12.25
CA ASN A 85 -15.28 2.01 11.34
C ASN A 85 -16.78 1.85 11.06
N LEU A 86 -17.31 0.62 11.15
CA LEU A 86 -18.76 0.37 11.08
C LEU A 86 -19.49 0.79 12.35
N MET A 87 -18.76 1.03 13.45
CA MET A 87 -19.29 1.46 14.75
C MET A 87 -19.13 2.96 15.04
N GLY A 88 -18.83 3.77 14.01
CA GLY A 88 -18.60 5.22 14.15
C GLY A 88 -17.15 5.60 14.47
N GLY A 89 -16.23 4.64 14.43
CA GLY A 89 -14.80 4.87 14.56
C GLY A 89 -14.28 4.86 16.00
N LEU A 90 -12.99 5.16 16.15
CA LEU A 90 -12.26 5.02 17.42
C LEU A 90 -12.74 5.93 18.56
N TYR A 91 -13.45 7.00 18.23
CA TYR A 91 -13.99 7.96 19.20
C TYR A 91 -15.41 7.63 19.66
N SER A 92 -16.02 6.56 19.12
CA SER A 92 -17.28 6.05 19.63
C SER A 92 -17.16 5.55 21.07
N SER A 93 -18.27 5.60 21.80
CA SER A 93 -18.33 5.15 23.19
C SER A 93 -17.95 3.67 23.30
N ALA A 94 -17.20 3.34 24.35
CA ALA A 94 -16.87 1.97 24.73
C ALA A 94 -17.91 1.33 25.67
N ASP A 95 -19.06 1.99 25.88
CA ASP A 95 -20.13 1.46 26.72
C ASP A 95 -20.70 0.16 26.11
N ASN A 96 -20.81 -0.89 26.92
CA ASN A 96 -21.34 -2.21 26.56
C ASN A 96 -20.49 -3.03 25.56
N ILE A 97 -19.21 -2.71 25.41
CA ILE A 97 -18.27 -3.56 24.66
C ILE A 97 -17.73 -4.65 25.59
N ASN A 98 -17.56 -5.87 25.07
CA ASN A 98 -16.91 -6.95 25.82
C ASN A 98 -15.44 -7.09 25.41
N GLU A 99 -15.16 -6.94 24.13
CA GLU A 99 -13.87 -7.28 23.54
C GLU A 99 -13.43 -6.28 22.46
N ILE A 100 -12.13 -5.94 22.47
CA ILE A 100 -11.45 -5.23 21.40
C ILE A 100 -10.33 -6.12 20.90
N THR A 101 -10.19 -6.31 19.59
CA THR A 101 -9.10 -7.06 18.99
C THR A 101 -8.25 -6.15 18.12
N LEU A 102 -6.96 -6.08 18.43
CA LEU A 102 -5.96 -5.35 17.66
C LEU A 102 -5.24 -6.31 16.72
N ILE A 103 -5.44 -6.10 15.43
CA ILE A 103 -4.81 -6.89 14.38
C ILE A 103 -3.82 -5.98 13.67
N PRO A 104 -2.51 -6.20 13.81
CA PRO A 104 -1.58 -5.52 12.94
C PRO A 104 -1.87 -6.04 11.53
N SER A 105 -2.36 -5.15 10.67
CA SER A 105 -2.47 -5.42 9.25
C SER A 105 -1.06 -5.77 8.80
N VAL A 106 -0.87 -6.99 8.30
CA VAL A 106 0.41 -7.48 7.78
C VAL A 106 0.67 -6.83 6.41
N HIS A 107 0.67 -5.50 6.40
CA HIS A 107 0.91 -4.65 5.25
C HIS A 107 1.90 -3.59 5.74
N GLY A 108 3.17 -3.99 5.74
CA GLY A 108 4.22 -3.27 6.44
C GLY A 108 4.39 -1.81 5.98
N GLY A 109 4.27 -0.90 6.96
CA GLY A 109 4.99 0.38 7.01
C GLY A 109 4.17 1.57 6.56
N SER A 110 3.57 2.31 7.50
CA SER A 110 3.02 3.67 7.28
C SER A 110 3.83 4.41 6.22
N THR A 111 3.15 4.95 5.20
CA THR A 111 3.78 5.82 4.20
C THR A 111 4.60 6.87 4.94
N THR A 112 5.93 6.76 4.88
CA THR A 112 6.78 7.74 5.58
C THR A 112 6.50 9.12 4.99
N SER A 113 6.51 10.18 5.81
CA SER A 113 6.34 11.57 5.33
C SER A 113 7.27 11.87 4.15
N ALA A 114 8.49 11.30 4.17
CA ALA A 114 9.46 11.38 3.09
C ALA A 114 8.96 10.81 1.74
N THR A 115 8.25 9.68 1.74
CA THR A 115 7.68 9.09 0.51
C THR A 115 6.57 9.96 -0.06
N ALA A 116 5.69 10.48 0.80
CA ALA A 116 4.62 11.39 0.39
C ALA A 116 5.18 12.72 -0.15
N ASP A 117 6.21 13.27 0.47
CA ASP A 117 6.86 14.51 0.02
C ASP A 117 7.62 14.30 -1.30
N LYS A 118 8.30 13.17 -1.47
CA LYS A 118 8.90 12.77 -2.75
C LYS A 118 7.83 12.64 -3.84
N ALA A 119 6.69 12.02 -3.53
CA ALA A 119 5.58 11.87 -4.46
C ALA A 119 4.96 13.22 -4.86
N LYS A 120 4.78 14.16 -3.92
CA LYS A 120 4.30 15.53 -4.23
C LYS A 120 5.25 16.26 -5.17
N LYS A 121 6.57 16.19 -4.93
CA LYS A 121 7.57 16.80 -5.82
C LYS A 121 7.50 16.21 -7.23
N LEU A 122 7.47 14.89 -7.34
CA LEU A 122 7.33 14.19 -8.62
C LEU A 122 6.04 14.58 -9.34
N LEU A 123 4.91 14.61 -8.64
CA LEU A 123 3.61 14.97 -9.22
C LEU A 123 3.62 16.39 -9.78
N THR A 124 4.13 17.37 -9.03
CA THR A 124 4.25 18.76 -9.49
C THR A 124 5.08 18.86 -10.76
N LEU A 125 6.17 18.09 -10.85
CA LEU A 125 7.05 18.08 -12.02
C LEU A 125 6.40 17.40 -13.22
N MET A 126 5.72 16.26 -13.01
CA MET A 126 4.93 15.57 -14.05
C MET A 126 3.85 16.46 -14.65
N MET A 127 3.31 17.39 -13.87
CA MET A 127 2.26 18.33 -14.26
C MET A 127 2.79 19.67 -14.80
N SER A 128 4.10 19.94 -14.71
CA SER A 128 4.64 21.23 -15.12
C SER A 128 4.93 21.27 -16.62
N GLU A 129 4.54 22.35 -17.30
CA GLU A 129 4.76 22.56 -18.74
C GLU A 129 6.25 22.70 -19.11
N LYS A 130 7.10 22.97 -18.10
CA LYS A 130 8.56 22.95 -18.25
C LYS A 130 9.01 21.50 -18.23
N GLY A 131 8.84 20.83 -19.38
CA GLY A 131 9.20 19.44 -19.62
C GLY A 131 10.65 19.14 -19.24
N GLY A 132 10.87 18.76 -17.99
CA GLY A 132 12.03 17.93 -17.65
C GLY A 132 11.89 16.64 -18.42
N GLU A 133 12.95 16.21 -19.12
CA GLU A 133 12.99 14.89 -19.76
C GLU A 133 12.83 13.82 -18.67
N MET A 134 11.62 13.36 -18.46
CA MET A 134 11.35 12.20 -17.64
C MET A 134 11.88 10.97 -18.36
N ASP A 135 12.74 10.22 -17.68
CA ASP A 135 13.26 8.96 -18.19
C ASP A 135 12.38 7.82 -17.66
N LEU A 136 11.51 7.31 -18.54
CA LEU A 136 10.69 6.13 -18.29
C LEU A 136 11.31 4.92 -18.98
N ARG A 137 11.63 3.89 -18.19
CA ARG A 137 12.16 2.63 -18.72
C ARG A 137 11.37 1.43 -18.22
N VAL A 138 11.27 0.44 -19.10
CA VAL A 138 10.69 -0.86 -18.81
C VAL A 138 11.70 -1.89 -19.26
N LEU A 139 12.27 -2.60 -18.32
CA LEU A 139 13.37 -3.54 -18.56
C LEU A 139 12.90 -4.95 -18.26
N HIS A 140 13.10 -5.86 -19.21
CA HIS A 140 13.03 -7.30 -18.97
C HIS A 140 14.38 -7.77 -18.44
N ILE A 141 14.40 -8.24 -17.19
CA ILE A 141 15.60 -8.74 -16.53
C ILE A 141 15.47 -10.26 -16.39
N ARG A 142 16.46 -10.99 -16.92
CA ARG A 142 16.60 -12.43 -16.71
C ARG A 142 17.75 -12.71 -15.76
N LEU A 143 17.52 -13.58 -14.78
CA LEU A 143 18.50 -13.99 -13.79
C LEU A 143 19.27 -15.22 -14.27
N LYS A 144 20.51 -15.39 -13.77
CA LYS A 144 21.33 -16.57 -14.08
C LYS A 144 20.73 -17.85 -13.49
N GLU A 145 20.11 -17.71 -12.32
CA GLU A 145 19.41 -18.76 -11.59
C GLU A 145 18.14 -18.21 -10.96
N GLU A 146 17.25 -19.10 -10.52
CA GLU A 146 16.00 -18.71 -9.89
C GLU A 146 16.21 -18.30 -8.42
N LEU A 147 15.93 -17.03 -8.11
CA LEU A 147 16.13 -16.46 -6.79
C LEU A 147 14.80 -16.26 -6.04
N PRO A 148 14.80 -16.30 -4.70
CA PRO A 148 13.65 -15.85 -3.93
C PRO A 148 13.31 -14.39 -4.29
N SER A 149 12.04 -14.10 -4.58
CA SER A 149 11.60 -12.76 -4.99
C SER A 149 11.94 -11.69 -3.96
N ARG A 150 12.01 -12.06 -2.67
CA ARG A 150 12.44 -11.17 -1.59
C ARG A 150 13.89 -10.71 -1.73
N GLU A 151 14.77 -11.54 -2.27
CA GLU A 151 16.17 -11.17 -2.52
C GLU A 151 16.29 -10.20 -3.69
N VAL A 152 15.51 -10.43 -4.75
CA VAL A 152 15.41 -9.50 -5.89
C VAL A 152 14.91 -8.13 -5.42
N ILE A 153 13.84 -8.10 -4.61
CA ILE A 153 13.32 -6.84 -4.06
C ILE A 153 14.36 -6.12 -3.20
N ARG A 154 15.07 -6.83 -2.31
CA ARG A 154 16.13 -6.24 -1.47
C ARG A 154 17.29 -5.67 -2.30
N LEU A 155 17.66 -6.34 -3.40
CA LEU A 155 18.66 -5.82 -4.32
C LEU A 155 18.21 -4.50 -4.91
N LEU A 156 16.98 -4.46 -5.46
CA LEU A 156 16.42 -3.24 -6.05
C LEU A 156 16.27 -2.11 -5.02
N GLU A 157 15.82 -2.41 -3.80
CA GLU A 157 15.75 -1.46 -2.70
C GLU A 157 17.12 -0.82 -2.46
N ARG A 158 18.18 -1.62 -2.29
CA ARG A 158 19.55 -1.13 -2.09
C ARG A 158 20.09 -0.33 -3.28
N THR A 159 19.79 -0.76 -4.51
CA THR A 159 20.26 -0.09 -5.73
C THR A 159 19.71 1.33 -5.83
N PHE A 160 18.42 1.51 -5.52
CA PHE A 160 17.71 2.78 -5.72
C PHE A 160 17.52 3.59 -4.43
N GLU A 161 17.99 3.09 -3.28
CA GLU A 161 17.91 3.79 -1.99
C GLU A 161 18.58 5.17 -2.06
N GLY A 162 17.92 6.18 -1.46
CA GLY A 162 18.42 7.56 -1.41
C GLY A 162 18.42 8.32 -2.74
N THR A 163 17.83 7.76 -3.80
CA THR A 163 17.75 8.41 -5.11
C THR A 163 16.39 9.06 -5.37
N ASP A 164 16.30 9.90 -6.41
CA ASP A 164 15.05 10.45 -6.93
C ASP A 164 14.29 9.46 -7.82
N VAL A 165 14.95 8.39 -8.27
CA VAL A 165 14.37 7.30 -9.06
C VAL A 165 13.25 6.63 -8.28
N VAL A 166 12.11 6.41 -8.93
CA VAL A 166 11.06 5.51 -8.45
C VAL A 166 11.04 4.27 -9.33
N TRP A 167 10.76 3.14 -8.72
CA TRP A 167 10.81 1.86 -9.40
C TRP A 167 9.67 0.96 -8.92
N ALA A 168 9.40 -0.07 -9.69
CA ALA A 168 8.55 -1.19 -9.30
C ALA A 168 8.99 -2.44 -10.08
N ALA A 169 8.63 -3.63 -9.58
CA ALA A 169 8.94 -4.88 -10.25
C ALA A 169 7.72 -5.80 -10.29
N SER A 170 7.49 -6.43 -11.43
CA SER A 170 6.39 -7.37 -11.65
C SER A 170 6.87 -8.63 -12.37
N ARG A 171 6.00 -9.64 -12.46
CA ARG A 171 6.17 -10.68 -13.48
C ARG A 171 6.06 -10.09 -14.90
N PRO A 172 6.66 -10.73 -15.93
CA PRO A 172 6.54 -10.29 -17.32
C PRO A 172 5.09 -10.25 -17.86
N GLY A 173 4.88 -9.46 -18.92
CA GLY A 173 3.65 -9.51 -19.74
C GLY A 173 2.51 -8.57 -19.34
N LEU A 174 2.74 -7.61 -18.44
CA LEU A 174 1.68 -6.71 -17.94
C LEU A 174 1.76 -5.28 -18.50
N ALA A 175 2.90 -4.92 -19.09
CA ALA A 175 3.09 -3.61 -19.72
C ALA A 175 2.55 -3.64 -21.16
N LEU A 176 1.59 -2.76 -21.48
CA LEU A 176 1.02 -2.67 -22.83
C LEU A 176 1.74 -1.67 -23.71
N SER A 177 2.13 -0.54 -23.14
CA SER A 177 2.78 0.57 -23.84
C SER A 177 3.54 1.44 -22.83
N PRO A 178 4.46 2.32 -23.27
CA PRO A 178 5.07 3.30 -22.39
C PRO A 178 4.02 4.20 -21.75
N LEU A 179 2.96 4.54 -22.50
CA LEU A 179 1.86 5.35 -21.98
C LEU A 179 1.10 4.64 -20.86
N HIS A 180 0.82 3.34 -20.99
CA HIS A 180 0.22 2.55 -19.90
C HIS A 180 1.06 2.66 -18.62
N VAL A 181 2.36 2.35 -18.72
CA VAL A 181 3.26 2.37 -17.56
C VAL A 181 3.39 3.78 -16.96
N PHE A 182 3.46 4.81 -17.81
CA PHE A 182 3.47 6.19 -17.36
C PHE A 182 2.23 6.53 -16.51
N PHE A 183 1.03 6.15 -16.96
CA PHE A 183 -0.20 6.38 -16.21
C PHE A 183 -0.26 5.57 -14.91
N VAL A 184 0.27 4.35 -14.89
CA VAL A 184 0.40 3.56 -13.65
C VAL A 184 1.29 4.30 -12.65
N PHE A 185 2.46 4.82 -13.07
CA PHE A 185 3.30 5.67 -12.22
C PHE A 185 2.56 6.93 -11.77
N TYR A 186 1.91 7.66 -12.68
CA TYR A 186 1.15 8.87 -12.38
C TYR A 186 0.12 8.62 -11.28
N HIS A 187 -0.72 7.59 -11.43
CA HIS A 187 -1.77 7.30 -10.46
C HIS A 187 -1.20 6.80 -9.12
N THR A 188 -0.12 6.04 -9.15
CA THR A 188 0.60 5.63 -7.93
C THR A 188 1.13 6.84 -7.18
N ILE A 189 1.89 7.70 -7.86
CA ILE A 189 2.48 8.93 -7.31
C ILE A 189 1.38 9.86 -6.79
N LYS A 190 0.30 10.04 -7.56
CA LYS A 190 -0.86 10.84 -7.14
C LYS A 190 -1.51 10.30 -5.87
N ALA A 191 -1.70 8.98 -5.76
CA ALA A 191 -2.29 8.37 -4.57
C ALA A 191 -1.43 8.63 -3.33
N PHE A 192 -0.10 8.48 -3.43
CA PHE A 192 0.83 8.81 -2.34
C PHE A 192 0.83 10.31 -1.99
N ALA A 193 0.86 11.18 -3.01
CA ALA A 193 0.89 12.63 -2.81
C ALA A 193 -0.37 13.14 -2.08
N LEU A 194 -1.52 12.49 -2.32
CA LEU A 194 -2.81 12.82 -1.72
C LEU A 194 -3.10 12.05 -0.42
N GLY A 195 -2.25 11.10 -0.02
CA GLY A 195 -2.52 10.20 1.11
C GLY A 195 -3.73 9.28 0.89
N LYS A 196 -4.06 8.97 -0.36
CA LYS A 196 -5.16 8.09 -0.79
C LYS A 196 -4.66 6.73 -1.31
N ASN A 197 -3.39 6.41 -1.10
CA ASN A 197 -2.81 5.12 -1.47
C ASN A 197 -3.47 3.98 -0.67
N ILE A 198 -3.73 2.86 -1.34
CA ILE A 198 -4.28 1.63 -0.74
C ILE A 198 -3.15 0.92 0.02
N SER A 199 -1.98 0.81 -0.61
CA SER A 199 -0.79 0.27 0.03
C SER A 199 0.18 1.37 0.42
N ASN A 200 0.79 1.20 1.58
CA ASN A 200 1.82 2.08 2.11
C ASN A 200 3.21 1.85 1.49
N LYS A 201 3.37 0.78 0.70
CA LYS A 201 4.58 0.52 -0.10
C LYS A 201 4.36 0.94 -1.55
N PHE A 202 5.23 1.80 -2.05
CA PHE A 202 5.14 2.33 -3.41
C PHE A 202 5.03 1.23 -4.48
N ASN A 203 5.88 0.20 -4.38
CA ASN A 203 5.86 -0.92 -5.34
C ASN A 203 4.54 -1.68 -5.32
N ILE A 204 3.92 -1.85 -4.15
CA ILE A 204 2.65 -2.58 -4.04
C ILE A 204 1.50 -1.74 -4.58
N GLU A 205 1.47 -0.44 -4.30
CA GLU A 205 0.50 0.49 -4.91
C GLU A 205 0.66 0.52 -6.43
N PHE A 206 1.90 0.52 -6.93
CA PHE A 206 2.17 0.40 -8.36
C PHE A 206 1.57 -0.88 -8.94
N LEU A 207 1.76 -2.04 -8.27
CA LEU A 207 1.19 -3.31 -8.71
C LEU A 207 -0.33 -3.32 -8.65
N LEU A 208 -0.96 -2.71 -7.64
CA LEU A 208 -2.41 -2.52 -7.58
C LEU A 208 -2.91 -1.77 -8.83
N ARG A 209 -2.21 -0.70 -9.23
CA ARG A 209 -2.57 0.12 -10.40
C ARG A 209 -2.31 -0.58 -11.72
N LEU A 210 -1.21 -1.33 -11.81
CA LEU A 210 -0.86 -2.15 -12.96
C LEU A 210 -1.86 -3.29 -13.16
N ALA A 211 -2.30 -3.92 -12.07
CA ALA A 211 -3.27 -5.02 -12.07
C ALA A 211 -4.73 -4.55 -12.15
N CYS A 212 -4.99 -3.25 -12.05
CA CYS A 212 -6.34 -2.69 -11.92
C CYS A 212 -7.15 -3.28 -10.74
N GLU A 213 -6.48 -3.58 -9.62
CA GLU A 213 -7.08 -4.19 -8.44
C GLU A 213 -7.05 -3.24 -7.22
N ASN A 214 -8.05 -3.35 -6.35
CA ASN A 214 -8.08 -2.64 -5.05
C ASN A 214 -7.72 -3.56 -3.87
N GLN A 215 -7.54 -4.86 -4.11
CA GLN A 215 -7.11 -5.85 -3.12
C GLN A 215 -5.65 -6.22 -3.34
N ILE A 216 -4.82 -6.07 -2.30
CA ILE A 216 -3.37 -6.34 -2.38
C ILE A 216 -3.09 -7.80 -2.77
N VAL A 217 -3.84 -8.75 -2.22
CA VAL A 217 -3.66 -10.19 -2.50
C VAL A 217 -3.86 -10.47 -4.00
N HIS A 218 -4.97 -10.02 -4.58
CA HIS A 218 -5.24 -10.21 -6.01
C HIS A 218 -4.22 -9.49 -6.89
N ALA A 219 -3.82 -8.26 -6.52
CA ALA A 219 -2.79 -7.53 -7.27
C ALA A 219 -1.44 -8.29 -7.27
N LEU A 220 -1.08 -8.95 -6.17
CA LEU A 220 0.13 -9.76 -6.10
C LEU A 220 0.00 -11.08 -6.88
N GLU A 221 -1.18 -11.69 -6.93
CA GLU A 221 -1.44 -12.86 -7.79
C GLU A 221 -1.38 -12.51 -9.29
N ILE A 222 -1.85 -11.31 -9.65
CA ILE A 222 -1.92 -10.81 -11.02
C ILE A 222 -0.59 -10.21 -11.49
N ALA A 223 0.14 -9.52 -10.61
CA ALA A 223 1.29 -8.72 -11.01
C ALA A 223 2.57 -9.00 -10.22
N GLY A 224 2.49 -9.66 -9.07
CA GLY A 224 3.66 -10.03 -8.30
C GLY A 224 4.59 -11.00 -9.04
N MET A 225 5.85 -11.01 -8.64
CA MET A 225 6.88 -11.93 -9.17
C MET A 225 6.73 -13.38 -8.65
N GLY A 226 5.71 -13.68 -7.82
CA GLY A 226 5.59 -14.95 -7.09
C GLY A 226 6.64 -15.08 -5.97
N ASP A 227 6.80 -16.29 -5.43
CA ASP A 227 7.77 -16.57 -4.35
C ASP A 227 9.21 -16.59 -4.84
N ARG A 228 9.41 -17.00 -6.10
CA ARG A 228 10.70 -17.10 -6.77
C ARG A 228 10.61 -16.52 -8.16
N ALA A 229 11.68 -15.88 -8.59
CA ALA A 229 11.79 -15.22 -9.88
C ALA A 229 13.01 -15.76 -10.64
N ARG A 230 12.78 -16.17 -11.89
CA ARG A 230 13.83 -16.41 -12.89
C ARG A 230 13.98 -15.21 -13.84
N GLU A 231 12.89 -14.46 -13.99
CA GLU A 231 12.82 -13.25 -14.79
C GLU A 231 11.75 -12.31 -14.20
N PHE A 232 11.90 -11.02 -14.46
CA PHE A 232 10.94 -10.01 -14.02
C PHE A 232 11.01 -8.78 -14.91
N TYR A 233 9.96 -7.96 -14.86
CA TYR A 233 9.98 -6.64 -15.45
C TYR A 233 10.29 -5.60 -14.38
N LEU A 234 11.24 -4.72 -14.67
CA LEU A 234 11.60 -3.57 -13.85
C LEU A 234 11.10 -2.30 -14.51
N TYR A 235 10.25 -1.58 -13.80
CA TYR A 235 9.73 -0.28 -14.20
C TYR A 235 10.52 0.80 -13.49
N ILE A 236 10.98 1.81 -14.22
CA ILE A 236 11.76 2.90 -13.68
C ILE A 236 11.20 4.21 -14.21
N LEU A 237 10.97 5.16 -13.32
CA LEU A 237 10.72 6.54 -13.66
C LEU A 237 11.72 7.42 -12.90
N SER A 238 12.45 8.25 -13.63
CA SER A 238 13.39 9.21 -13.07
C SER A 238 13.20 10.60 -13.67
N LEU A 239 13.54 11.62 -12.89
CA LEU A 239 13.62 13.01 -13.33
C LEU A 239 14.97 13.34 -13.98
N SER A 240 15.95 12.44 -13.84
CA SER A 240 17.32 12.62 -14.31
C SER A 240 17.80 11.33 -14.97
N ARG A 241 17.94 11.36 -16.30
CA ARG A 241 18.49 10.25 -17.08
C ARG A 241 19.88 9.82 -16.60
N GLY A 242 20.71 10.76 -16.13
CA GLY A 242 22.03 10.44 -15.58
C GLY A 242 21.94 9.56 -14.33
N THR A 243 20.99 9.87 -13.44
CA THR A 243 20.80 9.12 -12.19
C THR A 243 20.26 7.72 -12.44
N SER A 244 19.30 7.56 -13.36
CA SER A 244 18.82 6.22 -13.74
C SER A 244 19.93 5.38 -14.38
N ASP A 245 20.75 5.96 -15.28
CA ASP A 245 21.86 5.26 -15.94
C ASP A 245 22.92 4.77 -14.94
N GLU A 246 23.32 5.60 -13.99
CA GLU A 246 24.28 5.21 -12.93
C GLU A 246 23.76 4.04 -12.10
N ARG A 247 22.48 4.08 -11.70
CA ARG A 247 21.89 3.01 -10.89
C ARG A 247 21.67 1.73 -11.67
N LEU A 248 21.33 1.83 -12.94
CA LEU A 248 21.23 0.67 -13.82
C LEU A 248 22.61 0.02 -14.05
N LYS A 249 23.68 0.80 -14.23
CA LYS A 249 25.04 0.25 -14.30
C LYS A 249 25.41 -0.53 -13.03
N LEU A 250 25.06 0.01 -11.85
CA LEU A 250 25.26 -0.68 -10.57
C LEU A 250 24.40 -1.96 -10.48
N LEU A 251 23.16 -1.93 -10.95
CA LEU A 251 22.30 -3.11 -10.98
C LEU A 251 22.91 -4.19 -11.88
N PHE A 252 23.31 -3.83 -13.09
CA PHE A 252 23.78 -4.77 -14.11
C PHE A 252 25.15 -5.36 -13.82
N SER A 253 25.96 -4.74 -12.95
CA SER A 253 27.21 -5.33 -12.46
C SER A 253 26.98 -6.42 -11.40
N THR A 254 25.74 -6.62 -10.96
CA THR A 254 25.40 -7.66 -9.97
C THR A 254 25.56 -9.06 -10.58
N PRO A 255 26.23 -10.01 -9.89
CA PRO A 255 26.58 -11.30 -10.47
C PRO A 255 25.38 -12.19 -10.84
N PHE A 256 24.18 -11.94 -10.28
CA PHE A 256 22.99 -12.76 -10.51
C PHE A 256 22.21 -12.38 -11.78
N ILE A 257 22.48 -11.20 -12.37
CA ILE A 257 21.81 -10.77 -13.60
C ILE A 257 22.50 -11.43 -14.80
N LYS A 258 21.70 -12.08 -15.65
CA LYS A 258 22.17 -12.73 -16.88
C LYS A 258 22.05 -11.80 -18.07
N GLU A 259 20.88 -11.18 -18.20
CA GLU A 259 20.49 -10.44 -19.40
C GLU A 259 19.51 -9.35 -19.01
N VAL A 260 19.66 -8.18 -19.65
CA VAL A 260 18.73 -7.07 -19.53
C VAL A 260 18.35 -6.61 -20.93
N GLU A 261 17.06 -6.52 -21.18
CA GLU A 261 16.48 -6.05 -22.44
C GLU A 261 15.53 -4.88 -22.16
N GLN A 262 15.73 -3.75 -22.85
CA GLN A 262 14.73 -2.68 -22.83
C GLN A 262 13.53 -3.14 -23.66
N LEU A 263 12.34 -3.11 -23.06
CA LEU A 263 11.15 -3.56 -23.75
C LEU A 263 10.83 -2.63 -24.93
N ASP A 264 10.80 -3.22 -26.12
CA ASP A 264 10.44 -2.53 -27.35
C ASP A 264 8.93 -2.59 -27.57
N PHE A 265 8.26 -1.48 -27.30
CA PHE A 265 6.82 -1.32 -27.51
C PHE A 265 6.43 -0.98 -28.96
N SER A 266 7.40 -0.87 -29.88
CA SER A 266 7.09 -0.69 -31.30
C SER A 266 6.47 -1.96 -31.90
N ARG A 267 6.75 -3.13 -31.30
CA ARG A 267 6.09 -4.38 -31.63
C ARG A 267 4.75 -4.44 -30.90
N PRO A 268 3.66 -4.90 -31.56
CA PRO A 268 2.40 -5.13 -30.87
C PRO A 268 2.64 -6.10 -29.72
N CYS A 269 2.56 -5.60 -28.48
CA CYS A 269 2.49 -6.48 -27.33
C CYS A 269 1.25 -7.37 -27.52
N GLU A 270 1.38 -8.69 -27.33
CA GLU A 270 0.21 -9.54 -27.27
C GLU A 270 -0.61 -9.11 -26.05
N ALA A 271 -1.56 -8.19 -26.25
CA ALA A 271 -2.39 -7.66 -25.18
C ALA A 271 -3.37 -8.72 -24.66
N ARG A 272 -3.69 -9.74 -25.48
CA ARG A 272 -4.74 -10.72 -25.18
C ARG A 272 -4.58 -11.45 -23.84
N PRO A 273 -3.39 -11.95 -23.44
CA PRO A 273 -3.22 -12.56 -22.13
C PRO A 273 -3.52 -11.58 -20.99
N LEU A 274 -3.02 -10.33 -21.09
CA LEU A 274 -3.30 -9.30 -20.08
C LEU A 274 -4.80 -8.97 -20.02
N LEU A 275 -5.45 -8.73 -21.15
CA LEU A 275 -6.88 -8.39 -21.19
C LEU A 275 -7.73 -9.50 -20.55
N LYS A 276 -7.37 -10.75 -20.79
CA LYS A 276 -8.02 -11.90 -20.14
C LYS A 276 -7.81 -11.90 -18.63
N ILE A 277 -6.58 -11.66 -18.17
CA ILE A 277 -6.25 -11.55 -16.74
C ILE A 277 -7.06 -10.41 -16.08
N LEU A 278 -7.15 -9.26 -16.76
CA LEU A 278 -7.92 -8.11 -16.33
C LEU A 278 -9.43 -8.28 -16.54
N ARG A 279 -9.91 -9.40 -17.09
CA ARG A 279 -11.34 -9.62 -17.39
C ARG A 279 -11.95 -8.49 -18.25
N ILE A 280 -11.20 -8.02 -19.24
CA ILE A 280 -11.69 -7.11 -20.28
C ILE A 280 -12.27 -7.97 -21.40
N SER A 281 -13.56 -7.83 -21.66
CA SER A 281 -14.27 -8.64 -22.66
C SER A 281 -14.15 -8.03 -24.06
N ASP A 282 -14.35 -8.85 -25.09
CA ASP A 282 -14.41 -8.35 -26.48
C ASP A 282 -15.54 -7.33 -26.67
N GLU A 283 -16.62 -7.44 -25.91
CA GLU A 283 -17.74 -6.49 -25.93
C GLU A 283 -17.32 -5.12 -25.38
N GLU A 284 -16.52 -5.09 -24.30
CA GLU A 284 -15.95 -3.86 -23.78
C GLU A 284 -15.00 -3.20 -24.81
N LEU A 285 -14.19 -3.99 -25.51
CA LEU A 285 -13.29 -3.47 -26.55
C LEU A 285 -14.07 -2.90 -27.75
N ARG A 286 -15.17 -3.54 -28.14
CA ARG A 286 -16.04 -3.03 -29.22
C ARG A 286 -16.69 -1.70 -28.85
N THR A 287 -17.21 -1.59 -27.64
CA THR A 287 -17.91 -0.38 -27.15
C THR A 287 -16.96 0.79 -26.87
N THR A 288 -15.67 0.53 -26.61
CA THR A 288 -14.64 1.55 -26.45
C THR A 288 -13.95 1.95 -27.76
N SER A 289 -14.30 1.30 -28.88
CA SER A 289 -13.74 1.56 -30.21
C SER A 289 -14.46 2.72 -30.93
N TYR A 290 -13.97 3.93 -30.70
CA TYR A 290 -14.42 5.14 -31.39
C TYR A 290 -13.37 5.60 -32.42
N LYS A 291 -13.80 5.85 -33.66
CA LYS A 291 -12.91 6.27 -34.77
C LYS A 291 -12.15 7.58 -34.53
N SER A 292 -12.64 8.43 -33.63
CA SER A 292 -12.03 9.73 -33.30
C SER A 292 -10.91 9.64 -32.26
N SER A 293 -10.68 8.47 -31.64
CA SER A 293 -9.72 8.31 -30.57
C SER A 293 -8.36 7.87 -31.11
N ALA A 294 -7.28 8.56 -30.69
CA ALA A 294 -5.91 8.18 -30.99
C ALA A 294 -5.41 6.96 -30.18
N LEU A 295 -6.15 6.53 -29.16
CA LEU A 295 -5.79 5.40 -28.30
C LEU A 295 -6.50 4.13 -28.75
N SER A 296 -5.80 2.99 -28.63
CA SER A 296 -6.40 1.69 -28.88
C SER A 296 -7.49 1.37 -27.83
N PRO A 297 -8.52 0.57 -28.18
CA PRO A 297 -9.54 0.13 -27.23
C PRO A 297 -8.96 -0.52 -25.97
N GLU A 298 -7.96 -1.38 -26.12
CA GLU A 298 -7.26 -2.08 -25.04
C GLU A 298 -6.65 -1.09 -24.05
N LEU A 299 -5.91 -0.11 -24.57
CA LEU A 299 -5.25 0.89 -23.75
C LEU A 299 -6.27 1.78 -23.04
N LYS A 300 -7.36 2.17 -23.71
CA LYS A 300 -8.45 2.94 -23.07
C LYS A 300 -9.07 2.17 -21.89
N SER A 301 -9.49 0.93 -22.11
CA SER A 301 -10.08 0.10 -21.07
C SER A 301 -9.18 -0.03 -19.84
N VAL A 302 -7.88 -0.31 -20.07
CA VAL A 302 -6.91 -0.43 -18.97
C VAL A 302 -6.73 0.90 -18.25
N LEU A 303 -6.51 2.01 -18.97
CA LEU A 303 -6.31 3.33 -18.35
C LEU A 303 -7.55 3.79 -17.56
N THR A 304 -8.76 3.52 -18.06
CA THR A 304 -10.00 3.80 -17.34
C THR A 304 -10.05 3.04 -16.02
N ARG A 305 -9.75 1.75 -16.02
CA ARG A 305 -9.75 0.93 -14.79
C ARG A 305 -8.66 1.37 -13.81
N THR A 306 -7.45 1.65 -14.28
CA THR A 306 -6.37 2.21 -13.44
C THR A 306 -6.78 3.52 -12.76
N SER A 307 -7.53 4.37 -13.48
CA SER A 307 -8.00 5.66 -12.98
C SER A 307 -9.07 5.53 -11.89
N LEU A 308 -9.97 4.55 -12.03
CA LEU A 308 -11.08 4.31 -11.09
C LEU A 308 -10.62 3.85 -9.70
N LEU A 309 -9.39 3.37 -9.55
CA LEU A 309 -8.83 3.03 -8.23
C LEU A 309 -8.57 4.25 -7.33
N ASN A 310 -8.78 5.49 -7.82
CA ASN A 310 -8.58 6.74 -7.05
C ASN A 310 -9.88 7.36 -6.51
N THR A 311 -11.04 6.74 -6.73
CA THR A 311 -12.32 7.18 -6.13
C THR A 311 -12.43 6.67 -4.71
#